data_AF-A0A9D8BRP5-F1
#
_entry.id   AF-A0A9D8BRP5-F1
#
_cell.length_a   1.000
_cell.length_b   1.000
_cell.length_c   1.000
_cell.angle_alpha   90.00
_cell.angle_beta   90.00
_cell.angle_gamma   90.00
#
_symmetry.space_group_name_H-M   'P 1'
#
loop_
_entity.id
_entity.type
_entity.pdbx_description
1 polymer ?
#
loop_
_entity_poly.entity_id
_entity_poly.type
_entity_poly.pdbx_seq_one_letter_code
_entity_poly.pdbx_strand_id
1 'polypeptide(L)'
;MAVKIAFDYSCAMEGVIGAQHGLTESMLGGLEEHARQVNSQIRKLRDEGVIGFYDLANIEKRAAELDEIAAMGESIARRFANFVVLGIGGSALGPICVQRALKHLYYNLLDRQARGDRPRIFVLDNIDPELLADLLDVADPAETCFNVITKSGNTAETMSQFMAFYD
;
A
#
# COMPACT_ATOMS: atom_id res chain seq x y z
N MET A 1 8.80 2.14 -21.96
CA MET A 1 7.89 1.05 -22.39
C MET A 1 6.80 0.93 -21.34
N ALA A 2 5.52 0.94 -21.72
CA ALA A 2 4.45 0.66 -20.77
C ALA A 2 4.53 -0.82 -20.36
N VAL A 3 4.65 -1.11 -19.07
CA VAL A 3 4.60 -2.48 -18.55
C VAL A 3 3.16 -2.97 -18.75
N LYS A 4 3.01 -4.05 -19.52
CA LYS A 4 1.70 -4.67 -19.75
C LYS A 4 1.52 -5.80 -18.75
N ILE A 5 0.52 -5.68 -17.88
CA ILE A 5 0.10 -6.80 -17.02
C ILE A 5 -0.65 -7.79 -17.90
N ALA A 6 -0.22 -9.05 -17.89
CA ALA A 6 -0.90 -10.15 -18.56
C ALA A 6 -1.54 -11.06 -17.52
N PHE A 7 -2.76 -11.51 -17.79
CA PHE A 7 -3.45 -12.50 -16.98
C PHE A 7 -3.48 -13.82 -17.76
N ASP A 8 -2.79 -14.82 -17.25
CA ASP A 8 -2.75 -16.17 -17.81
C ASP A 8 -3.41 -17.12 -16.82
N TYR A 9 -4.55 -17.68 -17.22
CA TYR A 9 -5.32 -18.64 -16.44
C TYR A 9 -5.23 -20.07 -17.01
N SER A 10 -4.31 -20.34 -17.95
CA SER A 10 -4.15 -21.64 -18.60
C SER A 10 -3.94 -22.78 -17.60
N CYS A 11 -3.20 -22.54 -16.51
CA CYS A 11 -2.97 -23.50 -15.44
C CYS A 11 -4.22 -23.84 -14.61
N ALA A 12 -5.33 -23.12 -14.78
CA ALA A 12 -6.62 -23.44 -14.17
C ALA A 12 -7.55 -24.25 -15.10
N MET A 13 -7.19 -24.39 -16.37
CA MET A 13 -8.06 -25.01 -17.39
C MET A 13 -7.97 -26.54 -17.38
N GLU A 14 -9.03 -27.19 -17.87
CA GLU A 14 -9.11 -28.65 -17.99
C GLU A 14 -7.99 -29.27 -18.83
N GLY A 15 -7.45 -28.52 -19.80
CA GLY A 15 -6.31 -28.96 -20.60
C GLY A 15 -5.02 -29.20 -19.81
N VAL A 16 -4.90 -28.58 -18.61
CA VAL A 16 -3.74 -28.73 -17.72
C VAL A 16 -4.08 -29.53 -16.46
N ILE A 17 -5.20 -29.21 -15.80
CA ILE A 17 -5.61 -29.85 -14.54
C ILE A 17 -6.29 -31.22 -14.78
N GLY A 18 -6.87 -31.43 -15.97
CA GLY A 18 -7.68 -32.59 -16.30
C GLY A 18 -9.19 -32.33 -16.16
N ALA A 19 -9.99 -33.07 -16.92
CA ALA A 19 -11.43 -32.84 -17.09
C ALA A 19 -12.28 -32.93 -15.81
N GLN A 20 -11.79 -33.59 -14.76
CA GLN A 20 -12.53 -33.75 -13.51
C GLN A 20 -12.47 -32.50 -12.61
N HIS A 21 -11.38 -31.72 -12.68
CA HIS A 21 -11.09 -30.65 -11.71
C HIS A 21 -10.74 -29.31 -12.35
N GLY A 22 -10.41 -29.28 -13.65
CA GLY A 22 -10.09 -28.04 -14.36
C GLY A 22 -11.33 -27.29 -14.85
N LEU A 23 -11.16 -25.99 -15.08
CA LEU A 23 -12.19 -25.13 -15.65
C LEU A 23 -12.34 -25.43 -17.15
N THR A 24 -13.58 -25.48 -17.63
CA THR A 24 -13.88 -25.62 -19.06
C THR A 24 -14.24 -24.27 -19.67
N GLU A 25 -14.05 -24.13 -20.98
CA GLU A 25 -14.47 -22.92 -21.72
C GLU A 25 -15.97 -22.66 -21.57
N SER A 26 -16.78 -23.71 -21.49
CA SER A 26 -18.22 -23.57 -21.26
C SER A 26 -18.56 -23.04 -19.88
N MET A 27 -17.78 -23.36 -18.84
CA MET A 27 -17.99 -22.81 -17.49
C MET A 27 -17.68 -21.32 -17.48
N LEU A 28 -16.58 -20.90 -18.12
CA LEU A 28 -16.22 -19.49 -18.24
C LEU A 28 -17.25 -18.71 -19.06
N GLY A 29 -17.63 -19.23 -20.23
CA GLY A 29 -18.65 -18.64 -21.10
C GLY A 29 -20.01 -18.54 -20.41
N GLY A 30 -20.38 -19.54 -19.59
CA GLY A 30 -21.62 -19.53 -18.80
C GLY A 30 -21.68 -18.41 -17.76
N LEU A 31 -20.55 -17.83 -17.36
CA LEU A 31 -20.48 -16.70 -16.41
C LEU A 31 -20.47 -15.34 -17.11
N GLU A 32 -20.38 -15.29 -18.44
CA GLU A 32 -20.15 -14.04 -19.18
C GLU A 32 -21.26 -13.01 -18.93
N GLU A 33 -22.52 -13.41 -19.02
CA GLU A 33 -23.65 -12.51 -18.80
C GLU A 33 -23.67 -12.00 -17.36
N HIS A 34 -23.46 -12.88 -16.38
CA HIS A 34 -23.42 -12.50 -14.98
C HIS A 34 -22.26 -11.53 -14.67
N ALA A 35 -21.08 -11.80 -15.22
CA ALA A 35 -19.92 -10.91 -15.08
C ALA A 35 -20.19 -9.53 -15.71
N ARG A 36 -20.87 -9.47 -16.87
CA ARG A 36 -21.30 -8.21 -17.50
C ARG A 36 -22.27 -7.44 -16.61
N GLN A 37 -23.25 -8.12 -16.01
CA GLN A 37 -24.20 -7.51 -15.08
C GLN A 37 -23.49 -6.93 -13.84
N VAL A 38 -22.62 -7.70 -13.18
CA VAL A 38 -21.85 -7.23 -12.01
C VAL A 38 -20.95 -6.06 -12.37
N ASN A 39 -20.24 -6.12 -13.50
CA ASN A 39 -19.41 -5.01 -13.97
C ASN A 39 -20.24 -3.75 -14.25
N SER A 40 -21.45 -3.88 -14.80
CA SER A 40 -22.37 -2.74 -14.99
C SER A 40 -22.81 -2.13 -13.66
N GLN A 41 -23.09 -2.95 -12.64
CA GLN A 41 -23.47 -2.47 -11.31
C GLN A 41 -22.30 -1.73 -10.62
N ILE A 42 -21.09 -2.28 -10.67
CA ILE A 42 -19.89 -1.64 -10.12
C ILE A 42 -19.64 -0.29 -10.80
N ARG A 43 -19.80 -0.22 -12.13
CA ARG A 43 -19.66 1.04 -12.89
C ARG A 43 -20.70 2.07 -12.47
N LYS A 44 -21.95 1.66 -12.32
CA LYS A 44 -23.00 2.55 -11.81
C LYS A 44 -22.66 3.10 -10.42
N LEU A 45 -22.20 2.24 -9.49
CA LEU A 45 -21.78 2.67 -8.15
C LEU A 45 -20.57 3.62 -8.18
N ARG A 46 -19.64 3.44 -9.14
CA ARG A 46 -18.55 4.39 -9.39
C ARG A 46 -19.09 5.74 -9.88
N ASP A 47 -19.95 5.72 -10.88
CA ASP A 47 -20.51 6.95 -11.50
C ASP A 47 -21.38 7.74 -10.49
N GLU A 48 -22.04 7.04 -9.57
CA GLU A 48 -22.79 7.63 -8.44
C GLU A 48 -21.88 8.07 -7.27
N GLY A 49 -20.57 7.85 -7.35
CA GLY A 49 -19.59 8.27 -6.33
C GLY A 49 -19.55 7.40 -5.07
N VAL A 50 -20.24 6.26 -5.05
CA VAL A 50 -20.25 5.32 -3.91
C VAL A 50 -18.89 4.64 -3.76
N ILE A 51 -18.23 4.33 -4.88
CA ILE A 51 -16.93 3.67 -4.91
C ILE A 51 -15.84 4.65 -5.35
N GLY A 52 -15.22 5.33 -4.38
CA GLY A 52 -14.22 6.37 -4.65
C GLY A 52 -12.83 5.87 -5.08
N PHE A 53 -12.47 4.61 -4.84
CA PHE A 53 -11.10 4.16 -5.08
C PHE A 53 -10.72 4.04 -6.57
N TYR A 54 -11.69 3.87 -7.46
CA TYR A 54 -11.45 3.72 -8.90
C TYR A 54 -10.78 4.96 -9.51
N ASP A 55 -11.16 6.14 -9.06
CA ASP A 55 -10.66 7.41 -9.61
C ASP A 55 -9.31 7.83 -9.00
N LEU A 56 -8.83 7.13 -7.96
CA LEU A 56 -7.49 7.34 -7.41
C LEU A 56 -6.39 7.08 -8.45
N ALA A 57 -6.65 6.18 -9.40
CA ALA A 57 -5.71 5.88 -10.48
C ALA A 57 -5.69 6.95 -11.59
N ASN A 58 -6.58 7.95 -11.55
CA ASN A 58 -6.57 9.05 -12.51
C ASN A 58 -5.53 10.11 -12.09
N ILE A 59 -4.27 9.81 -12.38
CA ILE A 59 -3.11 10.64 -12.02
C ILE A 59 -3.24 12.07 -12.55
N GLU A 60 -3.80 12.25 -13.76
CA GLU A 60 -3.99 13.58 -14.36
C GLU A 60 -4.96 14.44 -13.52
N LYS A 61 -6.10 13.88 -13.11
CA LYS A 61 -7.04 14.59 -12.22
C LYS A 61 -6.47 14.86 -10.83
N ARG A 62 -5.43 14.12 -10.43
CA ARG A 62 -4.80 14.17 -9.10
C ARG A 62 -3.45 14.87 -9.11
N ALA A 63 -3.03 15.43 -10.24
CA ALA A 63 -1.67 15.95 -10.43
C ALA A 63 -1.28 16.97 -9.34
N ALA A 64 -2.15 17.93 -9.03
CA ALA A 64 -1.89 18.93 -7.99
C ALA A 64 -1.69 18.31 -6.59
N GLU A 65 -2.56 17.38 -6.18
CA GLU A 65 -2.39 16.67 -4.90
C GLU A 65 -1.11 15.83 -4.88
N LEU A 66 -0.77 15.18 -6.00
CA LEU A 66 0.45 14.38 -6.11
C LEU A 66 1.70 15.25 -6.04
N ASP A 67 1.68 16.44 -6.64
CA ASP A 67 2.76 17.41 -6.55
C ASP A 67 2.94 17.91 -5.10
N GLU A 68 1.84 18.17 -4.38
CA GLU A 68 1.88 18.53 -2.95
C GLU A 68 2.46 17.40 -2.09
N ILE A 69 2.03 16.15 -2.31
CA ILE A 69 2.55 14.97 -1.61
C ILE A 69 4.04 14.77 -1.92
N ALA A 70 4.45 14.93 -3.18
CA ALA A 70 5.84 14.83 -3.59
C ALA A 70 6.70 15.91 -2.92
N ALA A 71 6.24 17.16 -2.92
CA ALA A 71 6.92 18.26 -2.25
C ALA A 71 7.05 18.04 -0.73
N MET A 72 6.01 17.49 -0.09
CA MET A 72 6.08 17.08 1.31
C MET A 72 7.12 15.98 1.52
N GLY A 73 7.16 14.98 0.63
CA GLY A 73 8.19 13.93 0.63
C GLY A 73 9.62 14.48 0.52
N GLU A 74 9.85 15.49 -0.32
CA GLU A 74 11.15 16.20 -0.40
C GLU A 74 11.48 16.98 0.86
N SER A 75 10.48 17.62 1.48
CA SER A 75 10.66 18.34 2.74
C SER A 75 11.07 17.37 3.87
N ILE A 76 10.38 16.25 3.99
CA ILE A 76 10.66 15.20 4.98
C ILE A 76 12.04 14.61 4.74
N ALA A 77 12.38 14.26 3.49
CA ALA A 77 13.65 13.63 3.17
C ALA A 77 14.86 14.50 3.49
N ARG A 78 14.73 15.83 3.41
CA ARG A 78 15.79 16.78 3.79
C ARG A 78 15.96 16.90 5.30
N ARG A 79 14.88 16.75 6.08
CA ARG A 79 14.85 17.04 7.52
C ARG A 79 15.09 15.83 8.40
N PHE A 80 14.67 14.65 7.97
CA PHE A 80 14.60 13.47 8.83
C PHE A 80 15.46 12.32 8.30
N ALA A 81 16.07 11.58 9.22
CA ALA A 81 16.81 10.36 8.93
C ALA A 81 15.86 9.15 8.79
N ASN A 82 14.70 9.20 9.45
CA ASN A 82 13.73 8.11 9.50
C ASN A 82 12.30 8.62 9.20
N PHE A 83 11.50 7.74 8.63
CA PHE A 83 10.08 7.92 8.41
C PHE A 83 9.35 6.69 8.95
N VAL A 84 8.54 6.88 9.97
CA VAL A 84 7.84 5.78 10.66
C VAL A 84 6.35 5.94 10.41
N VAL A 85 5.73 4.93 9.81
CA VAL A 85 4.27 4.85 9.66
C VAL A 85 3.68 4.22 10.92
N LEU A 86 2.76 4.92 11.56
CA LEU A 86 1.92 4.38 12.63
C LEU A 86 0.55 4.07 12.03
N GLY A 87 0.19 2.79 11.96
CA GLY A 87 -1.00 2.36 11.23
C GLY A 87 -1.11 0.84 11.23
N ILE A 88 -2.32 0.30 11.05
CA ILE A 88 -2.55 -1.14 10.99
C ILE A 88 -3.50 -1.49 9.83
N GLY A 89 -3.40 -2.72 9.33
CA GLY A 89 -4.24 -3.20 8.24
C GLY A 89 -4.04 -2.36 6.97
N GLY A 90 -5.11 -1.73 6.47
CA GLY A 90 -5.07 -0.94 5.24
C GLY A 90 -4.10 0.26 5.30
N SER A 91 -3.87 0.85 6.48
CA SER A 91 -2.95 1.98 6.63
C SER A 91 -1.47 1.58 6.76
N ALA A 92 -1.17 0.28 6.88
CA ALA A 92 0.19 -0.26 6.94
C ALA A 92 0.55 -1.11 5.71
N LEU A 93 -0.33 -2.02 5.30
CA LEU A 93 -0.04 -3.00 4.24
C LEU A 93 0.20 -2.35 2.87
N GLY A 94 -0.49 -1.25 2.57
CA GLY A 94 -0.27 -0.48 1.35
C GLY A 94 1.16 0.07 1.25
N PRO A 95 1.60 0.90 2.23
CA PRO A 95 2.98 1.35 2.33
C PRO A 95 4.02 0.22 2.29
N ILE A 96 3.81 -0.85 3.05
CA ILE A 96 4.71 -2.02 3.08
C ILE A 96 4.83 -2.65 1.68
N CYS A 97 3.70 -2.86 1.00
CA CYS A 97 3.66 -3.46 -0.33
C CYS A 97 4.44 -2.63 -1.35
N VAL A 98 4.18 -1.33 -1.41
CA VAL A 98 4.84 -0.42 -2.37
C VAL A 98 6.33 -0.32 -2.07
N GLN A 99 6.73 -0.21 -0.80
CA GLN A 99 8.14 -0.17 -0.42
C GLN A 99 8.86 -1.46 -0.83
N ARG A 100 8.32 -2.63 -0.48
CA ARG A 100 8.93 -3.93 -0.80
C ARG A 100 8.98 -4.20 -2.31
N ALA A 101 7.97 -3.77 -3.06
CA ALA A 101 7.93 -3.98 -4.51
C ALA A 101 8.89 -3.07 -5.28
N LEU A 102 9.11 -1.83 -4.82
CA LEU A 102 9.81 -0.80 -5.59
C LEU A 102 11.21 -0.44 -5.06
N LYS A 103 11.58 -0.89 -3.85
CA LYS A 103 12.87 -0.57 -3.23
C LYS A 103 13.70 -1.82 -3.01
N HIS A 104 14.98 -1.61 -2.70
CA HIS A 104 15.90 -2.68 -2.31
C HIS A 104 15.33 -3.47 -1.12
N LEU A 105 15.43 -4.81 -1.13
CA LEU A 105 14.87 -5.65 -0.06
C LEU A 105 15.45 -5.34 1.32
N TYR A 106 16.69 -4.85 1.35
CA TYR A 106 17.39 -4.38 2.55
C TYR A 106 17.55 -2.86 2.57
N TYR A 107 16.59 -2.10 2.03
CA TYR A 107 16.67 -0.65 1.86
C TYR A 107 17.13 0.11 3.12
N ASN A 108 16.68 -0.31 4.31
CA ASN A 108 17.06 0.34 5.57
C ASN A 108 18.51 0.05 6.02
N LEU A 109 19.17 -0.98 5.47
CA LEU A 109 20.59 -1.29 5.75
C LEU A 109 21.55 -0.54 4.83
N LEU A 110 21.05 0.04 3.75
CA LEU A 110 21.85 0.88 2.86
C LEU A 110 22.31 2.15 3.58
N ASP A 111 23.38 2.78 3.11
CA ASP A 111 23.68 4.14 3.51
C ASP A 111 22.66 5.13 2.87
N ARG A 112 22.69 6.38 3.32
CA ARG A 112 21.73 7.40 2.87
C ARG A 112 21.88 7.72 1.38
N GLN A 113 23.10 7.72 0.85
CA GLN A 113 23.37 8.02 -0.55
C GLN A 113 22.79 6.93 -1.46
N ALA A 114 22.98 5.65 -1.11
CA ALA A 114 22.43 4.50 -1.83
C ALA A 114 20.90 4.43 -1.75
N ARG A 115 20.26 5.11 -0.77
CA ARG A 115 18.82 5.33 -0.72
C ARG A 115 18.33 6.50 -1.59
N GLY A 116 19.23 7.25 -2.23
CA GLY A 116 18.91 8.47 -2.97
C GLY A 116 18.58 9.65 -2.04
N ASP A 117 19.36 9.79 -0.97
CA ASP A 117 19.23 10.80 0.07
C ASP A 117 17.90 10.78 0.85
N ARG A 118 17.24 9.63 0.83
CA ARG A 118 15.96 9.38 1.50
C ARG A 118 16.12 8.75 2.89
N PRO A 119 15.12 8.96 3.78
CA PRO A 119 15.12 8.37 5.10
C PRO A 119 14.97 6.84 5.03
N ARG A 120 15.33 6.16 6.12
CA ARG A 120 14.86 4.81 6.40
C ARG A 120 13.34 4.83 6.59
N ILE A 121 12.66 3.77 6.17
CA ILE A 121 11.20 3.67 6.29
C ILE A 121 10.86 2.48 7.18
N PHE A 122 10.11 2.74 8.25
CA PHE A 122 9.60 1.75 9.18
C PHE A 122 8.08 1.81 9.22
N VAL A 123 7.44 0.70 9.55
CA VAL A 123 6.00 0.60 9.73
C VAL A 123 5.74 -0.14 11.03
N LEU A 124 5.04 0.51 11.95
CA LEU A 124 4.58 -0.10 13.19
C LEU A 124 3.11 -0.48 13.02
N ASP A 125 2.85 -1.75 12.78
CA ASP A 125 1.51 -2.33 12.59
C ASP A 125 1.09 -3.29 13.69
N ASN A 126 1.82 -3.28 14.81
CA ASN A 126 1.54 -4.04 16.01
C ASN A 126 1.82 -3.20 17.26
N ILE A 127 1.16 -3.52 18.38
CA ILE A 127 1.33 -2.87 19.69
C ILE A 127 2.33 -3.60 20.59
N ASP A 128 3.21 -4.39 19.99
CA ASP A 128 4.26 -5.10 20.70
C ASP A 128 5.26 -4.10 21.30
N PRO A 129 5.43 -4.03 22.63
CA PRO A 129 6.36 -3.10 23.25
C PRO A 129 7.82 -3.38 22.89
N GLU A 130 8.18 -4.63 22.57
CA GLU A 130 9.54 -4.98 22.13
C GLU A 130 9.81 -4.40 20.74
N LEU A 131 8.83 -4.43 19.83
CA LEU A 131 8.95 -3.80 18.52
C LEU A 131 9.20 -2.29 18.63
N LEU A 132 8.54 -1.64 19.59
CA LEU A 132 8.74 -0.22 19.87
C LEU A 132 10.15 0.03 20.44
N ALA A 133 10.58 -0.78 21.41
CA ALA A 133 11.91 -0.67 22.01
C ALA A 133 13.02 -0.87 20.97
N ASP A 134 12.94 -1.93 20.16
CA ASP A 134 13.88 -2.23 19.09
C ASP A 134 13.93 -1.12 18.02
N LEU A 135 12.79 -0.47 17.74
CA LEU A 135 12.77 0.69 16.84
C LEU A 135 13.58 1.86 17.44
N LEU A 136 13.40 2.15 18.73
CA LEU A 136 14.09 3.24 19.42
C LEU A 136 15.60 3.02 19.49
N ASP A 137 16.07 1.77 19.53
CA ASP A 137 17.50 1.42 19.46
C ASP A 137 18.14 1.85 18.14
N VAL A 138 17.37 1.91 17.06
CA VAL A 138 17.89 2.20 15.71
C VAL A 138 17.44 3.53 15.14
N ALA A 139 16.35 4.13 15.64
CA ALA A 139 15.75 5.34 15.11
C ALA A 139 15.51 6.38 16.22
N ASP A 140 16.38 7.40 16.28
CA ASP A 140 16.23 8.53 17.19
C ASP A 140 14.93 9.31 16.89
N PRO A 141 14.00 9.45 17.85
CA PRO A 141 12.79 10.26 17.69
C PRO A 141 13.06 11.69 17.22
N ALA A 142 14.16 12.32 17.65
CA ALA A 142 14.51 13.69 17.26
C ALA A 142 14.83 13.83 15.76
N GLU A 143 15.22 12.74 15.11
CA GLU A 143 15.53 12.68 13.67
C GLU A 143 14.45 11.94 12.86
N THR A 144 13.28 11.69 13.47
CA THR A 144 12.23 10.84 12.90
C THR A 144 10.95 11.61 12.60
N CYS A 145 10.41 11.39 11.41
CA CYS A 145 9.05 11.82 11.07
C CYS A 145 8.08 10.66 11.31
N PHE A 146 7.12 10.86 12.21
CA PHE A 146 6.03 9.92 12.45
C PHE A 146 4.80 10.30 11.60
N ASN A 147 4.38 9.39 10.74
CA ASN A 147 3.19 9.52 9.91
C ASN A 147 2.07 8.67 10.47
N VAL A 148 1.11 9.31 11.15
CA VAL A 148 0.01 8.65 11.86
C VAL A 148 -1.20 8.52 10.93
N ILE A 149 -1.57 7.28 10.58
CA ILE A 149 -2.60 7.01 9.59
C ILE A 149 -3.73 6.17 10.20
N THR A 150 -4.84 6.84 10.50
CA THR A 150 -6.10 6.20 10.90
C THR A 150 -7.27 6.87 10.19
N LYS A 151 -8.16 6.07 9.58
CA LYS A 151 -9.37 6.59 8.92
C LYS A 151 -10.40 7.06 9.95
N SER A 152 -10.58 6.31 11.03
CA SER A 152 -11.59 6.58 12.05
C SER A 152 -11.12 7.58 13.12
N GLY A 153 -9.81 7.82 13.22
CA GLY A 153 -9.23 8.67 14.26
C GLY A 153 -9.13 7.99 15.62
N ASN A 154 -9.59 6.74 15.74
CA ASN A 154 -9.72 6.02 17.02
C ASN A 154 -9.25 4.56 16.93
N THR A 155 -8.47 4.21 15.91
CA THR A 155 -7.86 2.87 15.81
C THR A 155 -6.95 2.66 17.01
N ALA A 156 -7.29 1.72 17.89
CA ALA A 156 -6.66 1.58 19.21
C ALA A 156 -5.14 1.40 19.08
N GLU A 157 -4.70 0.56 18.16
CA GLU A 157 -3.29 0.26 17.91
C GLU A 157 -2.51 1.51 17.49
N THR A 158 -3.04 2.25 16.50
CA THR A 158 -2.43 3.49 16.00
C THR A 158 -2.40 4.57 17.08
N MET A 159 -3.46 4.69 17.88
CA MET A 159 -3.52 5.69 18.96
C MET A 159 -2.59 5.34 20.11
N SER A 160 -2.48 4.07 20.49
CA SER A 160 -1.50 3.61 21.48
C SER A 160 -0.06 3.92 21.06
N GLN A 161 0.29 3.64 19.80
CA GLN A 161 1.61 3.98 19.26
C GLN A 161 1.82 5.50 19.22
N PHE A 162 0.83 6.27 18.77
CA PHE A 162 0.93 7.73 18.74
C PHE A 162 1.18 8.31 20.13
N MET A 163 0.42 7.87 21.13
CA MET A 163 0.60 8.30 22.52
C MET A 163 2.00 7.97 23.06
N ALA A 164 2.62 6.88 22.60
CA ALA A 164 3.99 6.53 23.01
C ALA A 164 5.07 7.48 22.46
N PHE A 165 4.80 8.24 21.39
CA PHE A 165 5.76 9.17 20.76
C PHE A 165 5.37 10.65 20.88
N TYR A 166 4.17 10.95 21.34
CA TYR A 166 3.64 12.32 21.36
C TYR A 166 4.08 13.14 22.59
N ASP A 167 4.38 12.46 23.70
CA ASP A 167 4.92 13.07 24.93
C ASP A 167 6.43 13.38 24.83
#